data_AF-I7ACY2-F1
#
_entry.id   AF-I7ACY2-F1
#
_cell.length_a   1.000
_cell.length_b   1.000
_cell.length_c   1.000
_cell.angle_alpha   90.00
_cell.angle_beta   90.00
_cell.angle_gamma   90.00
#
_symmetry.space_group_name_H-M   'P 1'
#
loop_
_entity.id
_entity.type
_entity.pdbx_description
1 polymer ?
#
loop_
_entity_poly.entity_id
_entity_poly.type
_entity_poly.pdbx_seq_one_letter_code
_entity_poly.pdbx_strand_id
1 'polypeptide(L)'
;MGCYSSLLSSLALAALLLGFILMGRMTKFVLYIPLNTISFVIYFRTRNFIRSRHLSVVTNVLSRLVKFAVGGLLIYTTSSLTTTRCTHGPFVLGGFLLSIDLIRAYLYESSKKSFENKILTGNFMDILRLEKYIIYSGEGPQAVDLERNLSVDEYFSRGRPKPIEFNELFDLWNDQNPYEEHVSDSDALEGNTGSKRKIRRQRTSIKPETYEFTSEKGRPARDLLKIQKVVLTPEEKRKERTYAMNPSEIMPGTDCKPGIDWKDINGEEWAFLETDKKRAKKMPARPGLITVESLRTQFGEKNAKEAYSLIAFKRGEGINYDIFKENGRQINGERDNLYKTIMDNRRLLNVIWFILVLLESVIGYLVIAIYFKTHPLLLELIFPMVILPALPMVKMTVESFLFIIYTHPYDPGDRVHIDGENMVVRRISLFSTVLETWDGMETIIPNLVIREKAILNIRRSRQQQWKLSLLISSNTPARKIELLREAIKRFVKHDKSYITASVSLSEIINCSHLKLTLIVKHSINFQSGFFMWTGHTKFVNMVLTIMCKLDIRFAPLCKEIVNLGPIYDHSNYEK
;
A
#
# COMPACT_ATOMS: atom_id res chain seq x y z
N MET A 1 -30.91 13.50 27.99
CA MET A 1 -31.93 14.53 27.67
C MET A 1 -32.65 14.32 26.32
N GLY A 2 -32.07 13.68 25.30
CA GLY A 2 -32.73 13.52 23.99
C GLY A 2 -34.03 12.70 23.96
N CYS A 3 -34.09 11.58 24.72
CA CYS A 3 -35.19 10.62 24.67
C CYS A 3 -36.54 11.17 25.19
N TYR A 4 -36.52 11.98 26.25
CA TYR A 4 -37.71 12.64 26.79
C TYR A 4 -38.32 13.64 25.80
N SER A 5 -37.48 14.38 25.09
CA SER A 5 -37.96 15.36 24.11
C SER A 5 -38.55 14.71 22.85
N SER A 6 -38.06 13.52 22.45
CA SER A 6 -38.64 12.77 21.32
C SER A 6 -39.98 12.16 21.68
N LEU A 7 -40.10 11.61 22.90
CA LEU A 7 -41.36 11.07 23.43
C LEU A 7 -42.45 12.14 23.54
N LEU A 8 -42.08 13.34 24.01
CA LEU A 8 -43.00 14.48 24.09
C LEU A 8 -43.50 14.91 22.70
N SER A 9 -42.60 14.98 21.71
CA SER A 9 -42.99 15.33 20.33
C SER A 9 -43.88 14.28 19.68
N SER A 10 -43.67 12.99 19.93
CA SER A 10 -44.54 11.93 19.40
C SER A 10 -45.92 11.92 20.05
N LEU A 11 -46.01 12.19 21.36
CA LEU A 11 -47.30 12.34 22.05
C LEU A 11 -48.09 13.55 21.51
N ALA A 12 -47.40 14.68 21.32
CA ALA A 12 -48.00 15.88 20.75
C ALA A 12 -48.50 15.66 19.31
N LEU A 13 -47.72 14.95 18.48
CA LEU A 13 -48.14 14.56 17.13
C LEU A 13 -49.41 13.70 17.19
N ALA A 14 -49.46 12.68 18.04
CA ALA A 14 -50.61 11.78 18.16
C ALA A 14 -51.88 12.52 18.62
N ALA A 15 -51.77 13.43 19.60
CA ALA A 15 -52.88 14.25 20.08
C ALA A 15 -53.42 15.19 19.00
N LEU A 16 -52.54 15.85 18.24
CA LEU A 16 -52.93 16.73 17.14
C LEU A 16 -53.56 15.95 15.97
N LEU A 17 -53.09 14.73 15.70
CA LEU A 17 -53.64 13.86 14.66
C LEU A 17 -55.05 13.36 15.02
N LEU A 18 -55.27 13.01 16.29
CA LEU A 18 -56.59 12.67 16.86
C LEU A 18 -57.56 13.85 16.76
N GLY A 19 -57.12 15.06 17.14
CA GLY A 19 -57.90 16.29 16.98
C GLY A 19 -58.22 16.60 15.51
N PHE A 20 -57.27 16.35 14.61
CA PHE A 20 -57.47 16.58 13.18
C PHE A 20 -58.49 15.61 12.55
N ILE A 21 -58.56 14.35 13.01
CA ILE A 21 -59.52 13.35 12.52
C ILE A 21 -60.95 13.66 13.01
N LEU A 22 -61.09 14.02 14.30
CA LEU A 22 -62.39 14.15 14.97
C LEU A 22 -63.10 15.50 14.74
N MET A 23 -62.39 16.57 14.37
CA MET A 23 -62.94 17.93 14.33
C MET A 23 -63.38 18.41 12.94
N GLY A 24 -64.22 19.45 12.93
CA GLY A 24 -64.80 20.07 11.73
C GLY A 24 -63.79 20.79 10.82
N ARG A 25 -64.25 21.21 9.64
CA ARG A 25 -63.40 21.73 8.55
C ARG A 25 -62.56 22.96 8.96
N MET A 26 -63.12 23.89 9.74
CA MET A 26 -62.39 25.09 10.22
C MET A 26 -61.24 24.75 11.17
N THR A 27 -61.44 23.77 12.05
CA THR A 27 -60.41 23.32 13.00
C THR A 27 -59.29 22.55 12.30
N LYS A 28 -59.59 21.82 11.22
CA LYS A 28 -58.57 21.18 10.37
C LYS A 28 -57.61 22.19 9.72
N PHE A 29 -58.09 23.38 9.33
CA PHE A 29 -57.22 24.44 8.80
C PHE A 29 -56.23 24.97 9.86
N VAL A 30 -56.70 25.20 11.09
CA VAL A 30 -55.85 25.68 12.20
C VAL A 30 -54.82 24.62 12.60
N LEU A 31 -55.20 23.33 12.59
CA LEU A 31 -54.33 22.22 12.97
C LEU A 31 -53.35 21.78 11.88
N TYR A 32 -53.57 22.14 10.62
CA TYR A 32 -52.75 21.72 9.47
C TYR A 32 -51.26 22.10 9.62
N ILE A 33 -50.99 23.36 9.93
CA ILE A 33 -49.63 23.90 10.07
C ILE A 33 -48.89 23.26 11.27
N PRO A 34 -49.42 23.30 12.51
CA PRO A 34 -48.73 22.73 13.67
C PRO A 34 -48.53 21.21 13.57
N LEU A 35 -49.48 20.47 12.98
CA LEU A 35 -49.36 19.03 12.78
C LEU A 35 -48.21 18.69 11.82
N ASN A 36 -48.15 19.36 10.67
CA ASN A 36 -47.10 19.10 9.68
C ASN A 36 -45.72 19.59 10.15
N THR A 37 -45.63 20.73 10.85
CA THR A 37 -44.34 21.22 11.39
C THR A 37 -43.74 20.27 12.42
N ILE A 38 -44.54 19.75 13.37
CA ILE A 38 -44.09 18.75 14.35
C ILE A 38 -43.66 17.45 13.66
N SER A 39 -44.39 17.02 12.63
CA SER A 39 -44.05 15.87 11.79
C SER A 39 -42.65 16.02 11.14
N PHE A 40 -42.35 17.19 10.55
CA PHE A 40 -41.03 17.48 9.98
C PHE A 40 -39.92 17.55 11.05
N VAL A 41 -40.19 18.14 12.22
CA VAL A 41 -39.23 18.19 13.34
C VAL A 41 -38.85 16.79 13.79
N ILE A 42 -39.83 15.89 13.93
CA ILE A 42 -39.59 14.47 14.28
C ILE A 42 -38.73 13.80 13.22
N TYR A 43 -38.99 14.03 11.93
CA TYR A 43 -38.17 13.50 10.85
C TYR A 43 -36.71 13.97 10.93
N PHE A 44 -36.45 15.27 11.06
CA PHE A 44 -35.09 15.81 11.15
C PHE A 44 -34.34 15.31 12.38
N ARG A 45 -35.03 15.19 13.53
CA ARG A 45 -34.45 14.68 14.77
C ARG A 45 -34.07 13.21 14.66
N THR A 46 -34.97 12.39 14.10
CA THR A 46 -34.73 10.96 13.85
C THR A 46 -33.59 10.76 12.84
N ARG A 47 -33.55 11.56 11.77
CA ARG A 47 -32.47 11.54 10.77
C ARG A 47 -31.11 11.89 11.38
N ASN A 48 -31.04 12.95 12.20
CA ASN A 48 -29.78 13.35 12.84
C ASN A 48 -29.31 12.30 13.87
N PHE A 49 -30.23 11.71 14.62
CA PHE A 49 -29.93 10.64 15.56
C PHE A 49 -29.32 9.42 14.85
N ILE A 50 -29.92 8.99 13.75
CA ILE A 50 -29.45 7.83 12.96
C ILE A 50 -28.11 8.14 12.29
N ARG A 51 -27.92 9.34 11.74
CA ARG A 51 -26.65 9.76 11.13
C ARG A 51 -25.48 9.77 12.13
N SER A 52 -25.76 9.98 13.41
CA SER A 52 -24.73 10.04 14.45
C SER A 52 -24.23 8.67 14.91
N ARG A 53 -24.86 7.56 14.48
CA ARG A 53 -24.48 6.20 14.87
C ARG A 53 -24.08 5.36 13.65
N HIS A 54 -23.05 4.52 13.83
CA HIS A 54 -22.69 3.45 12.89
C HIS A 54 -23.73 2.31 13.02
N LEU A 55 -24.85 2.47 12.33
CA LEU A 55 -25.99 1.54 12.34
C LEU A 55 -25.95 0.59 11.13
N SER A 56 -26.70 -0.51 11.19
CA SER A 56 -26.73 -1.50 10.10
C SER A 56 -27.36 -0.90 8.83
N VAL A 57 -26.97 -1.44 7.67
CA VAL A 57 -27.52 -1.04 6.36
C VAL A 57 -29.05 -1.03 6.38
N VAL A 58 -29.65 -2.09 6.95
CA VAL A 58 -31.12 -2.23 7.06
C VAL A 58 -31.72 -1.08 7.87
N THR A 59 -31.13 -0.72 9.02
CA THR A 59 -31.64 0.39 9.84
C THR A 59 -31.48 1.76 9.18
N ASN A 60 -30.38 1.98 8.44
CA ASN A 60 -30.19 3.22 7.67
C ASN A 60 -31.19 3.35 6.52
N VAL A 61 -31.51 2.25 5.84
CA VAL A 61 -32.53 2.20 4.79
C VAL A 61 -33.92 2.37 5.39
N LEU A 62 -34.24 1.67 6.48
CA LEU A 62 -35.54 1.73 7.15
C LEU A 62 -35.84 3.14 7.72
N SER A 63 -34.80 3.90 8.09
CA SER A 63 -34.94 5.30 8.49
C SER A 63 -35.62 6.18 7.43
N ARG A 64 -35.55 5.78 6.16
CA ARG A 64 -36.19 6.49 5.05
C ARG A 64 -37.71 6.38 5.10
N LEU A 65 -38.27 5.32 5.68
CA LEU A 65 -39.72 5.22 5.89
C LEU A 65 -40.26 6.37 6.73
N VAL A 66 -39.46 6.95 7.64
CA VAL A 66 -39.86 8.14 8.41
C VAL A 66 -40.12 9.33 7.50
N LYS A 67 -39.32 9.53 6.44
CA LYS A 67 -39.54 10.59 5.42
C LYS A 67 -40.91 10.42 4.76
N PHE A 68 -41.27 9.18 4.43
CA PHE A 68 -42.53 8.87 3.77
C PHE A 68 -43.73 8.84 4.70
N ALA A 69 -43.56 8.51 5.97
CA ALA A 69 -44.61 8.68 6.98
C ALA A 69 -45.00 10.16 7.11
N VAL A 70 -44.01 11.07 7.13
CA VAL A 70 -44.24 12.53 7.09
C VAL A 70 -44.90 12.95 5.78
N GLY A 71 -44.40 12.48 4.64
CA GLY A 71 -44.99 12.77 3.32
C GLY A 71 -46.42 12.27 3.16
N GLY A 72 -46.72 11.07 3.65
CA GLY A 72 -48.05 10.47 3.65
C GLY A 72 -49.02 11.21 4.56
N LEU A 73 -48.56 11.68 5.73
CA LEU A 73 -49.34 12.57 6.59
C LEU A 73 -49.65 13.90 5.91
N LEU A 74 -48.68 14.47 5.17
CA LEU A 74 -48.87 15.70 4.41
C LEU A 74 -49.89 15.50 3.27
N ILE A 75 -49.82 14.38 2.54
CA ILE A 75 -50.80 14.02 1.49
C ILE A 75 -52.19 13.78 2.09
N TYR A 76 -52.28 13.09 3.23
CA TYR A 76 -53.56 12.84 3.92
C TYR A 76 -54.20 14.14 4.41
N THR A 77 -53.42 14.99 5.07
CA THR A 77 -53.93 16.27 5.59
C THR A 77 -54.36 17.19 4.44
N THR A 78 -53.58 17.30 3.37
CA THR A 78 -53.97 18.08 2.17
C THR A 78 -55.23 17.52 1.49
N SER A 79 -55.31 16.20 1.28
CA SER A 79 -56.49 15.55 0.69
C SER A 79 -57.76 15.66 1.55
N SER A 80 -57.62 15.82 2.88
CA SER A 80 -58.75 16.02 3.81
C SER A 80 -59.29 17.46 3.76
N LEU A 81 -58.46 18.42 3.33
CA LEU A 81 -58.87 19.82 3.13
C LEU A 81 -59.45 20.06 1.73
N THR A 82 -58.90 19.41 0.71
CA THR A 82 -59.32 19.58 -0.70
C THR A 82 -60.45 18.63 -1.09
N THR A 83 -61.40 19.12 -1.90
CA THR A 83 -62.61 18.37 -2.31
C THR A 83 -62.37 17.56 -3.60
N THR A 84 -61.20 16.93 -3.71
CA THR A 84 -60.71 16.29 -4.94
C THR A 84 -61.18 14.83 -5.05
N ARG A 85 -61.71 14.43 -6.22
CA ARG A 85 -62.31 13.10 -6.48
C ARG A 85 -61.32 11.93 -6.55
N CYS A 86 -60.00 12.17 -6.58
CA CYS A 86 -58.99 11.10 -6.65
C CYS A 86 -58.31 10.89 -5.29
N THR A 87 -58.93 10.07 -4.44
CA THR A 87 -58.46 9.81 -3.06
C THR A 87 -57.20 8.94 -3.00
N HIS A 88 -56.96 8.05 -3.96
CA HIS A 88 -55.86 7.06 -3.89
C HIS A 88 -54.65 7.35 -4.79
N GLY A 89 -54.80 8.17 -5.83
CA GLY A 89 -53.75 8.44 -6.82
C GLY A 89 -52.43 9.00 -6.23
N PRO A 90 -52.47 10.04 -5.39
CA PRO A 90 -51.27 10.59 -4.75
C PRO A 90 -50.56 9.61 -3.81
N PHE A 91 -51.31 8.69 -3.17
CA PHE A 91 -50.73 7.65 -2.32
C PHE A 91 -50.01 6.58 -3.14
N VAL A 92 -50.58 6.18 -4.30
CA VAL A 92 -49.92 5.25 -5.23
C VAL A 92 -48.64 5.87 -5.78
N LEU A 93 -48.69 7.13 -6.23
CA LEU A 93 -47.52 7.88 -6.71
C LEU A 93 -46.44 8.01 -5.63
N GLY A 94 -46.84 8.37 -4.41
CA GLY A 94 -45.94 8.44 -3.25
C GLY A 94 -45.29 7.09 -2.92
N GLY A 95 -46.04 6.00 -3.05
CA GLY A 95 -45.53 4.63 -2.86
C GLY A 95 -44.49 4.22 -3.91
N PHE A 96 -44.67 4.61 -5.18
CA PHE A 96 -43.66 4.39 -6.23
C PHE A 96 -42.39 5.22 -5.99
N LEU A 97 -42.51 6.48 -5.58
CA LEU A 97 -41.34 7.30 -5.23
C LEU A 97 -40.62 6.75 -3.98
N LEU A 98 -41.36 6.12 -3.07
CA LEU A 98 -40.82 5.42 -1.90
C LEU A 98 -39.97 4.22 -2.29
N SER A 99 -40.49 3.35 -3.16
CA SER A 99 -39.72 2.18 -3.58
C SER A 99 -38.42 2.60 -4.27
N ILE A 100 -38.44 3.65 -5.09
CA ILE A 100 -37.25 4.21 -5.74
C ILE A 100 -36.26 4.77 -4.70
N ASP A 101 -36.68 5.59 -3.73
CA ASP A 101 -35.79 6.15 -2.68
C ASP A 101 -35.19 5.04 -1.79
N LEU A 102 -35.95 3.98 -1.49
CA LEU A 102 -35.47 2.80 -0.76
C LEU A 102 -34.42 2.02 -1.56
N ILE A 103 -34.68 1.74 -2.84
CA ILE A 103 -33.71 1.09 -3.73
C ILE A 103 -32.44 1.93 -3.81
N ARG A 104 -32.58 3.24 -4.02
CA ARG A 104 -31.44 4.17 -4.06
C ARG A 104 -30.64 4.17 -2.74
N ALA A 105 -31.32 4.21 -1.59
CA ALA A 105 -30.67 4.17 -0.28
C ALA A 105 -29.92 2.85 -0.08
N TYR A 106 -30.55 1.73 -0.45
CA TYR A 106 -29.95 0.41 -0.36
C TYR A 106 -28.69 0.31 -1.22
N LEU A 107 -28.74 0.74 -2.48
CA LEU A 107 -27.59 0.74 -3.38
C LEU A 107 -26.42 1.58 -2.83
N TYR A 108 -26.71 2.77 -2.30
CA TYR A 108 -25.68 3.64 -1.71
C TYR A 108 -25.04 3.02 -0.45
N GLU A 109 -25.85 2.57 0.51
CA GLU A 109 -25.35 1.99 1.77
C GLU A 109 -24.64 0.65 1.54
N SER A 110 -25.13 -0.16 0.60
CA SER A 110 -24.47 -1.40 0.18
C SER A 110 -23.10 -1.12 -0.44
N SER A 111 -23.02 -0.12 -1.33
CA SER A 111 -21.76 0.31 -1.93
C SER A 111 -20.77 0.81 -0.87
N LYS A 112 -21.23 1.68 0.04
CA LYS A 112 -20.41 2.18 1.16
C LYS A 112 -19.84 1.06 2.01
N LYS A 113 -20.69 0.11 2.44
CA LYS A 113 -20.26 -1.04 3.24
C LYS A 113 -19.28 -1.94 2.49
N SER A 114 -19.46 -2.11 1.18
CA SER A 114 -18.52 -2.85 0.33
C SER A 114 -17.13 -2.20 0.31
N PHE A 115 -17.05 -0.87 0.17
CA PHE A 115 -15.77 -0.14 0.24
C PHE A 115 -15.11 -0.21 1.63
N GLU A 116 -15.89 -0.10 2.70
CA GLU A 116 -15.37 -0.23 4.06
C GLU A 116 -14.81 -1.63 4.31
N ASN A 117 -15.57 -2.68 3.95
CA ASN A 117 -15.10 -4.06 4.05
C ASN A 117 -13.83 -4.28 3.22
N LYS A 118 -13.71 -3.65 2.04
CA LYS A 118 -12.49 -3.71 1.22
C LYS A 118 -11.28 -3.15 1.95
N ILE A 119 -11.39 -1.95 2.54
CA ILE A 119 -10.29 -1.32 3.29
C ILE A 119 -9.90 -2.19 4.50
N LEU A 120 -10.88 -2.86 5.10
CA LEU A 120 -10.67 -3.73 6.26
C LEU A 120 -10.13 -5.13 5.88
N THR A 121 -9.77 -5.38 4.63
CA THR A 121 -9.18 -6.66 4.19
C THR A 121 -7.70 -6.53 3.84
N GLY A 122 -6.93 -7.58 4.10
CA GLY A 122 -5.54 -7.70 3.68
C GLY A 122 -4.58 -6.69 4.32
N ASN A 123 -3.69 -6.12 3.51
CA ASN A 123 -2.56 -5.31 3.96
C ASN A 123 -2.98 -4.01 4.67
N PHE A 124 -4.08 -3.39 4.26
CA PHE A 124 -4.55 -2.15 4.88
C PHE A 124 -5.02 -2.34 6.32
N MET A 125 -5.59 -3.51 6.65
CA MET A 125 -5.89 -3.89 8.02
C MET A 125 -4.61 -4.03 8.85
N ASP A 126 -3.56 -4.63 8.29
CA ASP A 126 -2.26 -4.75 8.95
C ASP A 126 -1.64 -3.37 9.23
N ILE A 127 -1.81 -2.42 8.30
CA ILE A 127 -1.39 -1.01 8.52
C ILE A 127 -2.22 -0.34 9.62
N LEU A 128 -3.54 -0.48 9.63
CA LEU A 128 -4.38 0.07 10.70
C LEU A 128 -4.03 -0.51 12.07
N ARG A 129 -3.70 -1.80 12.14
CA ARG A 129 -3.21 -2.45 13.36
C ARG A 129 -1.81 -2.00 13.75
N LEU A 130 -0.95 -1.68 12.80
CA LEU A 130 0.39 -1.18 13.07
C LEU A 130 0.35 0.29 13.56
N GLU A 131 -0.57 1.08 13.01
CA GLU A 131 -0.68 2.52 13.30
C GLU A 131 -0.86 2.78 14.80
N LYS A 132 -1.62 1.94 15.52
CA LYS A 132 -1.82 2.10 16.98
C LYS A 132 -0.49 2.03 17.75
N TYR A 133 0.44 1.18 17.34
CA TYR A 133 1.75 1.05 17.97
C TYR A 133 2.65 2.26 17.67
N ILE A 134 2.58 2.77 16.43
CA ILE A 134 3.32 3.98 16.04
C ILE A 134 2.80 5.19 16.83
N ILE A 135 1.48 5.35 16.96
CA ILE A 135 0.90 6.45 17.72
C ILE A 135 1.22 6.30 19.22
N TYR A 136 1.12 5.09 19.77
CA TYR A 136 1.48 4.84 21.16
C TYR A 136 2.94 5.21 21.47
N SER A 137 3.87 4.85 20.58
CA SER A 137 5.29 5.18 20.75
C SER A 137 5.62 6.66 20.52
N GLY A 138 4.90 7.36 19.64
CA GLY A 138 5.17 8.77 19.33
C GLY A 138 4.45 9.77 20.25
N GLU A 139 3.19 9.52 20.58
CA GLU A 139 2.31 10.43 21.33
C GLU A 139 2.00 9.96 22.76
N GLY A 140 2.38 8.72 23.08
CA GLY A 140 2.21 8.13 24.41
C GLY A 140 0.89 7.38 24.63
N PRO A 141 0.73 6.74 25.80
CA PRO A 141 -0.40 5.83 26.10
C PRO A 141 -1.77 6.50 26.17
N GLN A 142 -1.83 7.82 26.34
CA GLN A 142 -3.10 8.56 26.38
C GLN A 142 -3.72 8.75 25.00
N ALA A 143 -2.93 8.62 23.93
CA ALA A 143 -3.38 8.93 22.58
C ALA A 143 -4.21 7.81 21.95
N VAL A 144 -3.92 6.54 22.28
CA VAL A 144 -4.55 5.36 21.67
C VAL A 144 -4.61 4.19 22.65
N ASP A 145 -5.77 3.53 22.70
CA ASP A 145 -5.96 2.26 23.39
C ASP A 145 -5.46 1.08 22.52
N LEU A 146 -4.51 0.29 23.05
CA LEU A 146 -3.91 -0.84 22.33
C LEU A 146 -4.86 -2.05 22.20
N GLU A 147 -5.89 -2.14 23.04
CA GLU A 147 -6.85 -3.25 23.03
C GLU A 147 -7.85 -3.16 21.87
N ARG A 148 -8.10 -1.94 21.38
CA ARG A 148 -9.02 -1.67 20.28
C ARG A 148 -8.27 -1.41 18.98
N ASN A 149 -8.78 -1.94 17.87
CA ASN A 149 -8.26 -1.59 16.54
C ASN A 149 -8.72 -0.19 16.13
N LEU A 150 -7.79 0.55 15.52
CA LEU A 150 -8.06 1.87 14.96
C LEU A 150 -9.13 1.78 13.87
N SER A 151 -10.15 2.63 13.93
CA SER A 151 -11.18 2.66 12.89
C SER A 151 -10.70 3.43 11.65
N VAL A 152 -11.25 3.11 10.47
CA VAL A 152 -10.90 3.80 9.20
C VAL A 152 -11.18 5.30 9.30
N ASP A 153 -12.31 5.67 9.92
CA ASP A 153 -12.70 7.07 10.08
C ASP A 153 -11.77 7.83 11.04
N GLU A 154 -11.30 7.18 12.10
CA GLU A 154 -10.34 7.72 13.05
C GLU A 154 -8.94 7.85 12.44
N TYR A 155 -8.48 6.86 11.69
CA TYR A 155 -7.24 6.96 10.92
C TYR A 155 -7.29 8.17 9.96
N PHE A 156 -8.39 8.32 9.23
CA PHE A 156 -8.53 9.39 8.25
C PHE A 156 -8.70 10.78 8.88
N SER A 157 -9.37 10.88 10.02
CA SER A 157 -9.59 12.17 10.70
C SER A 157 -8.31 12.80 11.24
N ARG A 158 -7.29 11.98 11.54
CA ARG A 158 -5.94 12.46 11.92
C ARG A 158 -5.17 13.12 10.78
N GLY A 159 -5.66 13.00 9.55
CA GLY A 159 -5.04 13.59 8.36
C GLY A 159 -3.99 12.70 7.71
N ARG A 160 -3.22 13.28 6.79
CA ARG A 160 -2.21 12.52 6.04
C ARG A 160 -1.11 12.02 7.01
N PRO A 161 -0.74 10.73 6.96
CA PRO A 161 0.26 10.17 7.87
C PRO A 161 1.61 10.86 7.68
N LYS A 162 2.24 11.29 8.79
CA LYS A 162 3.61 11.80 8.77
C LYS A 162 4.60 10.65 8.55
N PRO A 163 5.70 10.88 7.80
CA PRO A 163 6.77 9.89 7.69
C PRO A 163 7.30 9.49 9.07
N ILE A 164 7.50 8.19 9.28
CA ILE A 164 8.13 7.66 10.50
C ILE A 164 9.58 8.17 10.60
N GLU A 165 9.93 8.76 11.74
CA GLU A 165 11.32 9.06 12.11
C GLU A 165 12.05 7.77 12.53
N PHE A 166 12.69 7.11 11.56
CA PHE A 166 13.24 5.76 11.75
C PHE A 166 14.31 5.68 12.84
N ASN A 167 15.08 6.74 13.04
CA ASN A 167 16.18 6.77 14.00
C ASN A 167 15.63 6.69 15.43
N GLU A 168 14.74 7.61 15.78
CA GLU A 168 14.15 7.70 17.11
C GLU A 168 13.31 6.45 17.41
N LEU A 169 12.53 5.97 16.43
CA LEU A 169 11.71 4.79 16.63
C LEU A 169 12.55 3.51 16.80
N PHE A 170 13.68 3.39 16.08
CA PHE A 170 14.58 2.24 16.24
C PHE A 170 15.26 2.26 17.61
N ASP A 171 15.75 3.42 18.05
CA ASP A 171 16.39 3.58 19.37
C ASP A 171 15.39 3.34 20.52
N LEU A 172 14.09 3.49 20.25
CA LEU A 172 13.02 3.19 21.19
C LEU A 172 12.67 1.69 21.21
N TRP A 173 12.80 0.98 20.09
CA TRP A 173 12.33 -0.40 19.90
C TRP A 173 13.42 -1.47 19.91
N ASN A 174 14.69 -1.08 19.97
CA ASN A 174 15.80 -2.03 19.99
C ASN A 174 16.01 -2.59 21.41
N ASP A 175 16.75 -3.70 21.49
CA ASP A 175 17.13 -4.38 22.72
C ASP A 175 18.22 -3.65 23.52
N GLN A 176 18.85 -2.62 22.95
CA GLN A 176 19.92 -1.85 23.58
C GLN A 176 19.43 -0.49 24.06
N ASN A 177 19.44 -0.31 25.38
CA ASN A 177 19.08 0.95 26.02
C ASN A 177 20.06 2.08 25.58
N PRO A 178 19.61 3.29 25.20
CA PRO A 178 20.49 4.38 24.71
C PRO A 178 21.57 4.89 25.68
N TYR A 179 21.73 4.25 26.83
CA TYR A 179 22.61 4.64 27.94
C TYR A 179 23.82 3.71 28.12
N GLU A 180 23.93 2.62 27.37
CA GLU A 180 25.14 1.80 27.37
C GLU A 180 26.02 2.19 26.17
N GLU A 181 27.03 3.02 26.45
CA GLU A 181 28.15 3.24 25.53
C GLU A 181 28.82 1.89 25.27
N HIS A 182 28.57 1.30 24.10
CA HIS A 182 29.38 0.19 23.62
C HIS A 182 30.78 0.70 23.31
N VAL A 183 31.71 0.45 24.23
CA VAL A 183 33.13 0.42 23.93
C VAL A 183 33.32 -0.65 22.85
N SER A 184 33.90 -0.24 21.72
CA SER A 184 34.29 -1.16 20.65
C SER A 184 35.32 -2.14 21.17
N ASP A 185 35.06 -3.45 21.07
CA ASP A 185 36.04 -4.51 21.37
C ASP A 185 37.26 -4.51 20.43
N SER A 186 37.36 -3.55 19.50
CA SER A 186 38.59 -3.29 18.74
C SER A 186 39.69 -2.61 19.57
N ASP A 187 39.35 -2.04 20.72
CA ASP A 187 40.28 -1.21 21.51
C ASP A 187 40.79 -1.93 22.77
N ALA A 188 40.46 -3.22 22.95
CA ALA A 188 40.88 -4.04 24.09
C ALA A 188 42.32 -4.57 23.95
N LEU A 189 43.23 -3.80 23.35
CA LEU A 189 44.65 -4.12 23.31
C LEU A 189 45.50 -2.85 23.25
N GLU A 190 45.39 -1.98 24.26
CA GLU A 190 46.51 -1.20 24.73
C GLU A 190 46.23 -0.66 26.14
N GLY A 191 47.05 -1.07 27.10
CA GLY A 191 46.91 -0.65 28.48
C GLY A 191 47.28 0.82 28.67
N ASN A 192 46.44 1.56 29.39
CA ASN A 192 46.96 2.58 30.31
C ASN A 192 45.92 2.94 31.38
N THR A 193 46.35 2.89 32.64
CA THR A 193 45.58 3.27 33.82
C THR A 193 45.43 4.79 33.90
N GLY A 194 44.19 5.29 33.77
CA GLY A 194 43.86 6.70 33.96
C GLY A 194 42.40 6.91 34.32
N SER A 195 42.15 7.34 35.55
CA SER A 195 40.83 7.66 36.11
C SER A 195 40.05 8.67 35.24
N LYS A 196 38.94 8.24 34.63
CA LYS A 196 38.02 9.13 33.91
C LYS A 196 36.93 9.66 34.86
N ARG A 197 37.01 10.97 35.13
CA ARG A 197 36.10 11.76 35.95
C ARG A 197 34.74 11.91 35.23
N LYS A 198 33.64 11.47 35.86
CA LYS A 198 32.26 11.65 35.34
C LYS A 198 31.91 13.15 35.22
N ILE A 199 31.78 13.64 33.99
CA ILE A 199 31.21 14.98 33.72
C ILE A 199 29.70 14.83 33.53
N ARG A 200 28.94 15.32 34.50
CA ARG A 200 27.48 15.44 34.44
C ARG A 200 27.13 16.59 33.48
N ARG A 201 26.53 16.31 32.33
CA ARG A 201 26.01 17.37 31.44
C ARG A 201 24.87 18.11 32.13
N GLN A 202 25.06 19.41 32.33
CA GLN A 202 24.05 20.34 32.83
C GLN A 202 23.05 20.63 31.70
N ARG A 203 21.75 20.63 32.03
CA ARG A 203 20.67 20.96 31.10
C ARG A 203 20.75 22.45 30.78
N THR A 204 21.23 22.83 29.60
CA THR A 204 21.12 24.20 29.10
C THR A 204 19.67 24.44 28.69
N SER A 205 19.03 25.46 29.29
CA SER A 205 17.71 25.90 28.83
C SER A 205 17.89 26.68 27.53
N ILE A 206 17.21 26.22 26.49
CA ILE A 206 17.18 26.90 25.20
C ILE A 206 15.99 27.87 25.25
N LYS A 207 16.25 29.16 25.07
CA LYS A 207 15.18 30.17 25.02
C LYS A 207 14.39 30.05 23.70
N PRO A 208 13.06 30.25 23.73
CA PRO A 208 12.16 30.04 22.59
C PRO A 208 12.42 30.96 21.38
N GLU A 209 13.23 32.01 21.55
CA GLU A 209 13.65 32.93 20.47
C GLU A 209 14.54 32.26 19.41
N THR A 210 15.07 31.06 19.68
CA THR A 210 15.96 30.33 18.74
C THR A 210 15.23 29.73 17.53
N TYR A 211 13.88 29.78 17.51
CA TYR A 211 13.04 29.16 16.47
C TYR A 211 12.06 30.12 15.79
N GLU A 212 12.30 31.43 15.81
CA GLU A 212 11.55 32.33 14.91
C GLU A 212 12.03 32.16 13.47
N PHE A 213 11.17 31.57 12.64
CA PHE A 213 11.30 31.61 11.18
C PHE A 213 11.21 33.07 10.72
N THR A 214 12.34 33.63 10.30
CA THR A 214 12.35 34.92 9.60
C THR A 214 11.62 34.78 8.27
N SER A 215 10.60 35.62 8.06
CA SER A 215 9.85 35.66 6.81
C SER A 215 10.75 36.02 5.64
N GLU A 216 10.50 35.40 4.49
CA GLU A 216 11.27 35.56 3.26
C GLU A 216 11.23 37.02 2.77
N LYS A 217 12.29 37.79 3.01
CA LYS A 217 12.78 38.89 2.17
C LYS A 217 14.14 39.37 2.68
N GLY A 218 15.20 39.04 1.95
CA GLY A 218 16.55 39.55 2.22
C GLY A 218 17.64 38.49 2.44
N ARG A 219 17.72 37.46 1.58
CA ARG A 219 18.95 36.65 1.54
C ARG A 219 20.04 37.46 0.83
N PRO A 220 21.24 37.66 1.43
CA PRO A 220 22.37 38.16 0.67
C PRO A 220 22.73 37.16 -0.43
N ALA A 221 23.19 37.66 -1.58
CA ALA A 221 23.60 36.83 -2.71
C ALA A 221 24.62 35.80 -2.23
N ARG A 222 24.35 34.51 -2.47
CA ARG A 222 25.29 33.44 -2.15
C ARG A 222 26.53 33.64 -3.01
N ASP A 223 27.66 33.92 -2.37
CA ASP A 223 28.96 34.00 -3.01
C ASP A 223 29.38 32.59 -3.44
N LEU A 224 28.96 32.18 -4.64
CA LEU A 224 29.19 30.84 -5.21
C LEU A 224 30.68 30.53 -5.35
N LEU A 225 31.55 31.54 -5.30
CA LEU A 225 33.01 31.40 -5.36
C LEU A 225 33.63 30.89 -4.05
N LYS A 226 32.88 30.89 -2.93
CA LYS A 226 33.34 30.32 -1.64
C LYS A 226 32.94 28.86 -1.40
N ILE A 227 32.18 28.25 -2.30
CA ILE A 227 31.92 26.81 -2.22
C ILE A 227 33.17 26.10 -2.73
N GLN A 228 34.12 25.82 -1.82
CA GLN A 228 35.21 24.92 -2.15
C GLN A 228 34.61 23.56 -2.51
N LYS A 229 34.80 23.18 -3.78
CA LYS A 229 34.54 21.82 -4.24
C LYS A 229 35.47 20.92 -3.44
N VAL A 230 34.93 20.20 -2.46
CA VAL A 230 35.70 19.19 -1.71
C VAL A 230 36.05 18.08 -2.70
N VAL A 231 37.26 18.17 -3.27
CA VAL A 231 37.81 17.14 -4.13
C VAL A 231 38.30 16.04 -3.19
N LEU A 232 37.41 15.10 -2.89
CA LEU A 232 37.72 13.89 -2.13
C LEU A 232 38.98 13.24 -2.72
N THR A 233 39.92 12.90 -1.84
CA THR A 233 41.13 12.16 -2.22
C THR A 233 40.74 10.82 -2.84
N PRO A 234 41.60 10.18 -3.67
CA PRO A 234 41.32 8.86 -4.23
C PRO A 234 40.99 7.80 -3.16
N GLU A 235 41.57 7.92 -1.97
CA GLU A 235 41.31 7.06 -0.82
C GLU A 235 39.99 7.38 -0.12
N GLU A 236 39.62 8.65 0.03
CA GLU A 236 38.30 9.04 0.56
C GLU A 236 37.19 8.70 -0.43
N LYS A 237 37.40 8.86 -1.74
CA LYS A 237 36.49 8.35 -2.78
C LYS A 237 36.37 6.83 -2.72
N ARG A 238 37.46 6.12 -2.46
CA ARG A 238 37.42 4.67 -2.22
C ARG A 238 36.61 4.38 -0.97
N LYS A 239 36.93 4.99 0.17
CA LYS A 239 36.19 4.80 1.43
C LYS A 239 34.70 5.11 1.28
N GLU A 240 34.32 6.24 0.68
CA GLU A 240 32.91 6.55 0.40
C GLU A 240 32.26 5.53 -0.55
N ARG A 241 32.96 5.05 -1.59
CA ARG A 241 32.48 3.95 -2.44
C ARG A 241 32.33 2.64 -1.66
N THR A 242 33.23 2.35 -0.72
CA THR A 242 33.20 1.15 0.14
C THR A 242 32.16 1.26 1.26
N TYR A 243 31.83 2.46 1.72
CA TYR A 243 30.73 2.72 2.65
C TYR A 243 29.35 2.69 1.96
N ALA A 244 29.31 3.04 0.67
CA ALA A 244 28.11 3.02 -0.17
C ALA A 244 27.80 1.63 -0.78
N MET A 245 28.81 0.78 -0.99
CA MET A 245 28.62 -0.59 -1.51
C MET A 245 28.78 -1.64 -0.42
N ASN A 246 27.82 -2.54 -0.34
CA ASN A 246 27.92 -3.74 0.48
C ASN A 246 29.17 -4.56 0.06
N PRO A 247 29.96 -5.14 0.97
CA PRO A 247 31.04 -6.06 0.60
C PRO A 247 30.54 -7.26 -0.20
N SER A 248 29.28 -7.66 0.02
CA SER A 248 28.57 -8.66 -0.80
C SER A 248 27.90 -8.10 -2.06
N GLU A 249 28.14 -6.83 -2.40
CA GLU A 249 27.85 -6.16 -3.70
C GLU A 249 29.13 -5.86 -4.51
N ILE A 250 30.32 -6.03 -3.91
CA ILE A 250 31.58 -5.92 -4.63
C ILE A 250 31.72 -7.15 -5.54
N MET A 251 31.62 -6.93 -6.86
CA MET A 251 31.96 -7.99 -7.81
C MET A 251 33.43 -8.37 -7.63
N PRO A 252 33.77 -9.67 -7.53
CA PRO A 252 35.16 -10.08 -7.54
C PRO A 252 35.81 -9.57 -8.83
N GLY A 253 37.02 -9.01 -8.71
CA GLY A 253 37.79 -8.54 -9.87
C GLY A 253 38.05 -9.69 -10.86
N THR A 254 38.22 -9.35 -12.13
CA THR A 254 38.54 -10.30 -13.21
C THR A 254 39.83 -11.10 -12.96
N ASP A 255 40.70 -10.60 -12.07
CA ASP A 255 42.01 -11.18 -11.75
C ASP A 255 41.95 -12.06 -10.49
N CYS A 256 40.90 -12.87 -10.36
CA CYS A 256 40.75 -13.77 -9.22
C CYS A 256 41.68 -14.99 -9.39
N LYS A 257 42.75 -15.07 -8.59
CA LYS A 257 43.64 -16.24 -8.59
C LYS A 257 42.89 -17.46 -8.00
N PRO A 258 42.96 -18.65 -8.62
CA PRO A 258 42.35 -19.85 -8.07
C PRO A 258 43.01 -20.20 -6.74
N GLY A 259 42.24 -20.20 -5.66
CA GLY A 259 42.76 -20.41 -4.31
C GLY A 259 42.85 -21.88 -3.89
N ILE A 260 42.37 -22.82 -4.70
CA ILE A 260 42.22 -24.25 -4.33
C ILE A 260 42.44 -25.12 -5.57
N ASP A 261 43.22 -26.21 -5.46
CA ASP A 261 43.26 -27.26 -6.49
C ASP A 261 41.97 -28.10 -6.40
N TRP A 262 41.14 -28.05 -7.43
CA TRP A 262 39.80 -28.65 -7.44
C TRP A 262 39.83 -30.19 -7.43
N LYS A 263 41.01 -30.80 -7.58
CA LYS A 263 41.21 -32.25 -7.58
C LYS A 263 41.06 -32.90 -6.20
N ASP A 264 41.25 -32.15 -5.12
CA ASP A 264 41.26 -32.67 -3.74
C ASP A 264 40.03 -32.30 -2.91
N ILE A 265 39.05 -31.61 -3.50
CA ILE A 265 37.84 -31.16 -2.79
C ILE A 265 36.91 -32.36 -2.53
N ASN A 266 37.14 -33.02 -1.40
CA ASN A 266 36.16 -33.90 -0.77
C ASN A 266 35.13 -33.04 -0.02
N GLY A 267 33.88 -33.51 0.03
CA GLY A 267 32.71 -32.73 0.44
C GLY A 267 32.70 -32.10 1.84
N GLU A 268 33.80 -32.03 2.60
CA GLU A 268 33.85 -31.40 3.92
C GLU A 268 34.55 -30.02 3.92
N GLU A 269 35.36 -29.67 2.92
CA GLU A 269 36.13 -28.40 2.93
C GLU A 269 35.45 -27.25 2.17
N TRP A 270 34.22 -26.93 2.53
CA TRP A 270 33.59 -25.65 2.13
C TRP A 270 33.84 -24.53 3.16
N ALA A 271 34.84 -24.68 4.05
CA ALA A 271 35.20 -23.73 5.10
C ALA A 271 35.41 -22.30 4.57
N PHE A 272 35.80 -22.15 3.31
CA PHE A 272 35.92 -20.84 2.67
C PHE A 272 34.57 -20.11 2.53
N LEU A 273 33.45 -20.81 2.33
CA LEU A 273 32.12 -20.19 2.28
C LEU A 273 31.74 -19.61 3.64
N GLU A 274 32.17 -20.24 4.72
CA GLU A 274 31.96 -19.74 6.09
C GLU A 274 32.90 -18.58 6.43
N THR A 275 34.15 -18.65 5.97
CA THR A 275 35.16 -17.61 6.21
C THR A 275 34.82 -16.30 5.49
N ASP A 276 34.36 -16.38 4.23
CA ASP A 276 33.90 -15.22 3.48
C ASP A 276 32.60 -14.64 4.05
N LYS A 277 31.72 -15.48 4.62
CA LYS A 277 30.51 -15.03 5.31
C LYS A 277 30.81 -14.23 6.59
N LYS A 278 31.86 -14.61 7.33
CA LYS A 278 32.34 -13.84 8.49
C LYS A 278 32.93 -12.50 8.07
N ARG A 279 33.71 -12.46 6.97
CA ARG A 279 34.25 -11.19 6.40
C ARG A 279 33.17 -10.28 5.81
N ALA A 280 32.11 -10.84 5.24
CA ALA A 280 31.00 -10.09 4.63
C ALA A 280 29.94 -9.60 5.63
N LYS A 281 30.03 -9.97 6.92
CA LYS A 281 29.10 -9.50 7.96
C LYS A 281 29.43 -8.04 8.31
N LYS A 282 28.72 -7.10 7.69
CA LYS A 282 28.82 -5.66 7.99
C LYS A 282 28.52 -5.42 9.48
N MET A 283 29.31 -4.59 10.16
CA MET A 283 28.84 -3.97 11.42
C MET A 283 27.60 -3.14 11.10
N PRO A 284 26.49 -3.35 11.82
CA PRO A 284 25.27 -2.62 11.55
C PRO A 284 25.51 -1.12 11.74
N ALA A 285 24.85 -0.28 10.93
CA ALA A 285 25.00 1.18 11.01
C ALA A 285 24.64 1.73 12.41
N ARG A 286 23.80 1.00 13.15
CA ARG A 286 23.51 1.20 14.56
C ARG A 286 23.45 -0.16 15.27
N PRO A 287 24.00 -0.28 16.49
CA PRO A 287 23.93 -1.51 17.24
C PRO A 287 22.51 -1.73 17.81
N GLY A 288 22.21 -2.98 18.14
CA GLY A 288 20.89 -3.42 18.62
C GLY A 288 20.05 -4.14 17.56
N LEU A 289 19.18 -5.02 18.03
CA LEU A 289 18.17 -5.72 17.26
C LEU A 289 16.79 -5.45 17.84
N ILE A 290 15.81 -5.21 16.96
CA ILE A 290 14.41 -5.25 17.37
C ILE A 290 14.00 -6.72 17.45
N THR A 291 13.64 -7.16 18.64
CA THR A 291 13.13 -8.51 18.92
C THR A 291 11.77 -8.41 19.61
N VAL A 292 11.04 -9.53 19.67
CA VAL A 292 9.78 -9.61 20.42
C VAL A 292 9.98 -9.27 21.90
N GLU A 293 11.15 -9.62 22.46
CA GLU A 293 11.49 -9.35 23.85
C GLU A 293 11.70 -7.87 24.12
N SER A 294 12.38 -7.16 23.22
CA SER A 294 12.53 -5.70 23.33
C SER A 294 11.17 -5.01 23.31
N LEU A 295 10.31 -5.34 22.34
CA LEU A 295 8.98 -4.73 22.21
C LEU A 295 8.04 -5.06 23.38
N ARG A 296 8.30 -6.15 24.12
CA ARG A 296 7.51 -6.54 25.29
C ARG A 296 7.53 -5.48 26.38
N THR A 297 8.63 -4.75 26.52
CA THR A 297 8.79 -3.70 27.53
C THR A 297 7.80 -2.55 27.32
N GLN A 298 7.45 -2.23 26.07
CA GLN A 298 6.57 -1.11 25.75
C GLN A 298 5.11 -1.51 25.58
N PHE A 299 4.84 -2.63 24.91
CA PHE A 299 3.48 -2.95 24.48
C PHE A 299 2.82 -4.09 25.28
N GLY A 300 3.59 -4.83 26.09
CA GLY A 300 3.17 -6.07 26.73
C GLY A 300 3.24 -7.28 25.78
N GLU A 301 3.10 -8.49 26.33
CA GLU A 301 3.48 -9.73 25.63
C GLU A 301 2.64 -10.05 24.37
N LYS A 302 1.31 -9.86 24.45
CA LYS A 302 0.40 -10.14 23.32
C LYS A 302 0.65 -9.17 22.16
N ASN A 303 0.75 -7.88 22.49
CA ASN A 303 0.91 -6.81 21.52
C ASN A 303 2.31 -6.77 20.91
N ALA A 304 3.35 -7.13 21.66
CA ALA A 304 4.71 -7.20 21.15
C ALA A 304 4.87 -8.24 20.03
N LYS A 305 4.25 -9.42 20.19
CA LYS A 305 4.22 -10.45 19.14
C LYS A 305 3.51 -9.95 17.88
N GLU A 306 2.38 -9.27 18.04
CA GLU A 306 1.62 -8.68 16.94
C GLU A 306 2.43 -7.58 16.23
N ALA A 307 2.92 -6.57 16.97
CA ALA A 307 3.72 -5.48 16.45
C ALA A 307 4.97 -5.97 15.70
N TYR A 308 5.73 -6.90 16.31
CA TYR A 308 6.89 -7.52 15.67
C TYR A 308 6.51 -8.18 14.35
N SER A 309 5.42 -8.97 14.33
CA SER A 309 4.98 -9.65 13.11
C SER A 309 4.60 -8.70 11.97
N LEU A 310 4.07 -7.52 12.30
CA LEU A 310 3.70 -6.48 11.34
C LEU A 310 4.92 -5.75 10.79
N ILE A 311 5.87 -5.38 11.63
CA ILE A 311 7.10 -4.66 11.24
C ILE A 311 8.06 -5.59 10.47
N ALA A 312 8.16 -6.85 10.90
CA ALA A 312 9.03 -7.85 10.30
C ALA A 312 8.42 -8.50 9.03
N PHE A 313 7.18 -8.15 8.67
CA PHE A 313 6.41 -8.84 7.63
C PHE A 313 6.39 -10.37 7.80
N LYS A 314 6.28 -10.84 9.05
CA LYS A 314 6.34 -12.24 9.48
C LYS A 314 7.65 -12.96 9.10
N ARG A 315 8.79 -12.25 9.12
CA ARG A 315 10.12 -12.78 8.75
C ARG A 315 11.16 -12.54 9.83
N GLY A 316 12.02 -13.54 10.06
CA GLY A 316 13.21 -13.39 10.91
C GLY A 316 12.93 -13.35 12.41
N GLU A 317 13.97 -13.57 13.19
CA GLU A 317 13.93 -13.57 14.67
C GLU A 317 14.42 -12.24 15.28
N GLY A 318 15.07 -11.38 14.48
CA GLY A 318 15.41 -10.02 14.86
C GLY A 318 15.65 -9.12 13.64
N ILE A 319 15.36 -7.83 13.80
CA ILE A 319 15.46 -6.82 12.73
C ILE A 319 16.64 -5.88 13.04
N ASN A 320 17.60 -5.82 12.13
CA ASN A 320 18.68 -4.83 12.14
C ASN A 320 18.18 -3.48 11.61
N TYR A 321 18.82 -2.37 12.00
CA TYR A 321 18.51 -1.00 11.58
C TYR A 321 18.31 -0.86 10.06
N ASP A 322 19.19 -1.43 9.23
CA ASP A 322 19.08 -1.32 7.77
C ASP A 322 17.79 -1.98 7.23
N ILE A 323 17.43 -3.13 7.79
CA ILE A 323 16.20 -3.85 7.43
C ILE A 323 14.99 -3.10 7.99
N PHE A 324 15.09 -2.56 9.20
CA PHE A 324 14.03 -1.77 9.82
C PHE A 324 13.73 -0.50 9.03
N LYS A 325 14.78 0.21 8.59
CA LYS A 325 14.65 1.41 7.76
C LYS A 325 13.95 1.11 6.44
N GLU A 326 14.31 0.02 5.78
CA GLU A 326 13.65 -0.35 4.52
C GLU A 326 12.21 -0.84 4.73
N ASN A 327 11.96 -1.66 5.76
CA ASN A 327 10.61 -2.06 6.12
C ASN A 327 9.75 -0.85 6.47
N GLY A 328 10.31 0.10 7.22
CA GLY A 328 9.68 1.37 7.57
C GLY A 328 9.38 2.23 6.35
N ARG A 329 10.28 2.27 5.35
CA ARG A 329 10.03 2.94 4.06
C ARG A 329 8.85 2.32 3.33
N GLN A 330 8.79 0.99 3.29
CA GLN A 330 7.65 0.28 2.72
C GLN A 330 6.35 0.59 3.49
N ILE A 331 6.38 0.56 4.82
CA ILE A 331 5.23 0.90 5.69
C ILE A 331 4.76 2.33 5.44
N ASN A 332 5.67 3.32 5.33
CA ASN A 332 5.29 4.70 5.00
C ASN A 332 4.60 4.80 3.64
N GLY A 333 5.08 4.06 2.64
CA GLY A 333 4.42 3.98 1.33
C GLY A 333 3.01 3.39 1.43
N GLU A 334 2.84 2.29 2.18
CA GLU A 334 1.54 1.65 2.38
C GLU A 334 0.57 2.53 3.18
N ARG A 335 1.05 3.29 4.17
CA ARG A 335 0.26 4.29 4.93
C ARG A 335 -0.24 5.40 4.00
N ASP A 336 0.62 5.95 3.15
CA ASP A 336 0.21 6.98 2.18
C ASP A 336 -0.77 6.41 1.13
N ASN A 337 -0.55 5.18 0.67
CA ASN A 337 -1.47 4.48 -0.23
C ASN A 337 -2.84 4.23 0.41
N LEU A 338 -2.89 3.82 1.68
CA LEU A 338 -4.11 3.65 2.45
C LEU A 338 -4.88 4.98 2.53
N TYR A 339 -4.21 6.06 2.94
CA TYR A 339 -4.81 7.38 3.03
C TYR A 339 -5.39 7.86 1.69
N LYS A 340 -4.62 7.74 0.60
CA LYS A 340 -5.06 8.07 -0.76
C LYS A 340 -6.25 7.22 -1.18
N THR A 341 -6.23 5.92 -0.90
CA THR A 341 -7.33 5.01 -1.23
C THR A 341 -8.61 5.36 -0.48
N ILE A 342 -8.53 5.70 0.82
CA ILE A 342 -9.70 6.16 1.59
C ILE A 342 -10.24 7.48 1.01
N MET A 343 -9.36 8.43 0.68
CA MET A 343 -9.74 9.70 0.07
C MET A 343 -10.45 9.51 -1.28
N ASP A 344 -9.88 8.69 -2.16
CA ASP A 344 -10.44 8.43 -3.49
C ASP A 344 -11.74 7.63 -3.39
N ASN A 345 -11.85 6.67 -2.47
CA ASN A 345 -13.11 5.96 -2.20
C ASN A 345 -14.20 6.93 -1.70
N ARG A 346 -13.87 7.89 -0.83
CA ARG A 346 -14.84 8.93 -0.40
C ARG A 346 -15.29 9.81 -1.56
N ARG A 347 -14.38 10.19 -2.47
CA ARG A 347 -14.73 10.92 -3.69
C ARG A 347 -15.63 10.09 -4.60
N LEU A 348 -15.32 8.82 -4.81
CA LEU A 348 -16.11 7.88 -5.60
C LEU A 348 -17.51 7.70 -4.99
N LEU A 349 -17.62 7.56 -3.66
CA LEU A 349 -18.90 7.48 -2.97
C LEU A 349 -19.74 8.74 -3.17
N ASN A 350 -19.12 9.93 -3.16
CA ASN A 350 -19.83 11.17 -3.48
C ASN A 350 -20.34 11.18 -4.93
N VAL A 351 -19.52 10.73 -5.89
CA VAL A 351 -19.95 10.61 -7.30
C VAL A 351 -21.10 9.61 -7.44
N ILE A 352 -21.01 8.44 -6.80
CA ILE A 352 -22.09 7.45 -6.78
C ILE A 352 -23.36 8.06 -6.18
N TRP A 353 -23.24 8.82 -5.09
CA TRP A 353 -24.36 9.52 -4.48
C TRP A 353 -25.01 10.50 -5.47
N PHE A 354 -24.22 11.33 -6.15
CA PHE A 354 -24.73 12.25 -7.17
C PHE A 354 -25.42 11.53 -8.33
N ILE A 355 -24.83 10.46 -8.86
CA ILE A 355 -25.40 9.67 -9.96
C ILE A 355 -26.72 9.01 -9.53
N LEU A 356 -26.75 8.41 -8.33
CA LEU A 356 -27.95 7.77 -7.80
C LEU A 356 -29.09 8.77 -7.55
N VAL A 357 -28.78 9.97 -7.05
CA VAL A 357 -29.76 11.05 -6.88
C VAL A 357 -30.24 11.58 -8.22
N LEU A 358 -29.35 11.75 -9.20
CA LEU A 358 -29.72 12.15 -10.56
C LEU A 358 -30.68 11.13 -11.20
N LEU A 359 -30.36 9.83 -11.10
CA LEU A 359 -31.19 8.75 -11.62
C LEU A 359 -32.55 8.68 -10.90
N GLU A 360 -32.57 8.78 -9.57
CA GLU A 360 -33.80 8.91 -8.78
C GLU A 360 -34.64 10.11 -9.25
N SER A 361 -34.01 11.27 -9.48
CA SER A 361 -34.68 12.49 -9.93
C SER A 361 -35.27 12.35 -11.35
N VAL A 362 -34.55 11.73 -12.28
CA VAL A 362 -35.02 11.51 -13.65
C VAL A 362 -36.19 10.53 -13.68
N ILE A 363 -36.09 9.41 -12.97
CA ILE A 363 -37.18 8.43 -12.87
C ILE A 363 -38.37 9.06 -12.14
N GLY A 364 -38.13 9.78 -11.04
CA GLY A 364 -39.18 10.48 -10.30
C GLY A 364 -39.92 11.50 -11.17
N TYR A 365 -39.19 12.29 -11.97
CA TYR A 365 -39.78 13.21 -12.93
C TYR A 365 -40.63 12.50 -13.99
N LEU A 366 -40.12 11.40 -14.57
CA LEU A 366 -40.87 10.59 -15.54
C LEU A 366 -42.17 10.04 -14.97
N VAL A 367 -42.14 9.48 -13.77
CA VAL A 367 -43.33 8.93 -13.10
C VAL A 367 -44.37 10.04 -12.84
N ILE A 368 -43.92 11.23 -12.40
CA ILE A 368 -44.79 12.39 -12.19
C ILE A 368 -45.37 12.88 -13.52
N ALA A 369 -44.57 12.96 -14.58
CA ALA A 369 -45.01 13.39 -15.90
C ALA A 369 -46.08 12.46 -16.48
N ILE A 370 -45.90 11.14 -16.34
CA ILE A 370 -46.90 10.13 -16.71
C ILE A 370 -48.18 10.31 -15.90
N TYR A 371 -48.08 10.53 -14.58
CA TYR A 371 -49.23 10.73 -13.70
C TYR A 371 -50.08 11.96 -14.09
N PHE A 372 -49.44 13.07 -14.42
CA PHE A 372 -50.11 14.29 -14.86
C PHE A 372 -50.44 14.31 -16.37
N LYS A 373 -50.13 13.24 -17.10
CA LYS A 373 -50.27 13.15 -18.57
C LYS A 373 -49.60 14.32 -19.30
N THR A 374 -48.50 14.83 -18.76
CA THR A 374 -47.68 15.84 -19.41
C THR A 374 -46.71 15.14 -20.34
N HIS A 375 -46.65 15.56 -21.60
CA HIS A 375 -45.67 15.09 -22.57
C HIS A 375 -44.50 16.06 -22.63
N PRO A 376 -43.39 15.82 -21.89
CA PRO A 376 -42.20 16.65 -22.00
C PRO A 376 -41.51 16.35 -23.34
N LEU A 377 -41.95 17.06 -24.39
CA LEU A 377 -41.45 16.94 -25.77
C LEU A 377 -39.92 16.91 -25.85
N LEU A 378 -39.26 17.70 -25.01
CA LEU A 378 -37.80 17.80 -24.96
C LEU A 378 -37.13 16.51 -24.45
N LEU A 379 -37.73 15.82 -23.48
CA LEU A 379 -37.20 14.54 -22.97
C LEU A 379 -37.48 13.40 -23.96
N GLU A 380 -38.67 13.39 -24.57
CA GLU A 380 -39.03 12.43 -25.60
C GLU A 380 -38.13 12.53 -26.84
N LEU A 381 -37.63 13.73 -27.15
CA LEU A 381 -36.68 13.96 -28.24
C LEU A 381 -35.22 13.61 -27.85
N ILE A 382 -34.77 14.02 -26.67
CA ILE A 382 -33.38 13.80 -26.22
C ILE A 382 -33.11 12.33 -25.88
N PHE A 383 -34.10 11.60 -25.36
CA PHE A 383 -33.95 10.22 -24.94
C PHE A 383 -33.46 9.29 -26.06
N PRO A 384 -34.12 9.19 -27.24
CA PRO A 384 -33.65 8.35 -28.33
C PRO A 384 -32.40 8.89 -29.03
N MET A 385 -32.21 10.21 -29.09
CA MET A 385 -31.07 10.81 -29.80
C MET A 385 -29.75 10.76 -29.03
N VAL A 386 -29.79 10.95 -27.70
CA VAL A 386 -28.58 11.15 -26.88
C VAL A 386 -28.43 10.09 -25.81
N ILE A 387 -29.50 9.80 -25.06
CA ILE A 387 -29.41 8.90 -23.90
C ILE A 387 -29.25 7.45 -24.36
N LEU A 388 -30.10 7.00 -25.30
CA LEU A 388 -30.09 5.61 -25.77
C LEU A 388 -28.75 5.19 -26.41
N PRO A 389 -28.11 6.01 -27.28
CA PRO A 389 -26.79 5.69 -27.83
C PRO A 389 -25.65 5.80 -26.81
N ALA A 390 -25.77 6.61 -25.76
CA ALA A 390 -24.74 6.77 -24.73
C ALA A 390 -24.74 5.65 -23.68
N LEU A 391 -25.88 4.98 -23.47
CA LEU A 391 -26.04 3.92 -22.47
C LEU A 391 -25.01 2.77 -22.60
N PRO A 392 -24.71 2.23 -23.80
CA PRO A 392 -23.68 1.20 -23.96
C PRO A 392 -22.29 1.65 -23.49
N MET A 393 -21.88 2.88 -23.84
CA MET A 393 -20.57 3.43 -23.42
C MET A 393 -20.46 3.57 -21.90
N VAL A 394 -21.52 4.10 -21.27
CA VAL A 394 -21.60 4.21 -19.81
C VAL A 394 -21.57 2.83 -19.17
N LYS A 395 -22.36 1.88 -19.70
CA LYS A 395 -22.41 0.50 -19.23
C LYS A 395 -21.03 -0.15 -19.26
N MET A 396 -20.32 -0.10 -20.39
CA MET A 396 -19.00 -0.70 -20.53
C MET A 396 -17.98 -0.09 -19.56
N THR A 397 -17.99 1.24 -19.40
CA THR A 397 -17.11 1.93 -18.45
C THR A 397 -17.38 1.50 -17.01
N VAL A 398 -18.65 1.49 -16.62
CA VAL A 398 -19.06 1.11 -15.27
C VAL A 398 -18.74 -0.35 -15.01
N GLU A 399 -19.04 -1.26 -15.94
CA GLU A 399 -18.70 -2.68 -15.81
C GLU A 399 -17.20 -2.91 -15.65
N SER A 400 -16.35 -2.22 -16.42
CA SER A 400 -14.90 -2.35 -16.31
C SER A 400 -14.36 -1.82 -14.99
N PHE A 401 -14.94 -0.73 -14.48
CA PHE A 401 -14.60 -0.23 -13.14
C PHE A 401 -15.08 -1.20 -12.05
N LEU A 402 -16.33 -1.66 -12.13
CA LEU A 402 -16.92 -2.60 -11.20
C LEU A 402 -16.15 -3.93 -11.20
N PHE A 403 -15.63 -4.38 -12.34
CA PHE A 403 -14.74 -5.53 -12.40
C PHE A 403 -13.53 -5.34 -11.47
N ILE A 404 -12.77 -4.25 -11.60
CA ILE A 404 -11.60 -3.97 -10.75
C ILE A 404 -12.01 -3.83 -9.27
N ILE A 405 -13.16 -3.22 -9.00
CA ILE A 405 -13.68 -3.00 -7.65
C ILE A 405 -14.29 -4.27 -7.03
N TYR A 406 -14.77 -5.25 -7.78
CA TYR A 406 -15.35 -6.47 -7.20
C TYR A 406 -14.38 -7.65 -7.23
N THR A 407 -13.69 -7.89 -8.33
CA THR A 407 -12.76 -9.02 -8.46
C THR A 407 -11.42 -8.73 -7.80
N HIS A 408 -11.09 -7.45 -7.63
CA HIS A 408 -9.82 -6.98 -7.07
C HIS A 408 -8.64 -7.68 -7.72
N PRO A 409 -8.35 -7.52 -9.00
CA PRO A 409 -7.16 -8.17 -9.57
C PRO A 409 -5.86 -7.57 -8.98
N TYR A 410 -5.91 -6.32 -8.56
CA TYR A 410 -4.83 -5.58 -7.92
C TYR A 410 -5.37 -4.43 -7.06
N ASP A 411 -4.54 -3.95 -6.13
CA ASP A 411 -4.83 -2.83 -5.25
C ASP A 411 -3.75 -1.73 -5.36
N PRO A 412 -4.03 -0.47 -4.96
CA PRO A 412 -3.02 0.59 -4.93
C PRO A 412 -1.80 0.18 -4.09
N GLY A 413 -0.61 0.33 -4.67
CA GLY A 413 0.66 -0.13 -4.09
C GLY A 413 1.12 -1.51 -4.57
N ASP A 414 0.27 -2.29 -5.24
CA ASP A 414 0.66 -3.59 -5.78
C ASP A 414 1.64 -3.44 -6.95
N ARG A 415 2.62 -4.34 -7.01
CA ARG A 415 3.48 -4.51 -8.18
C ARG A 415 2.84 -5.54 -9.11
N VAL A 416 2.57 -5.14 -10.34
CA VAL A 416 1.87 -5.92 -11.35
C VAL A 416 2.69 -5.98 -12.63
N HIS A 417 2.60 -7.10 -13.35
CA HIS A 417 2.99 -7.12 -14.76
C HIS A 417 1.74 -7.13 -15.64
N ILE A 418 1.68 -6.17 -16.56
CA ILE A 418 0.63 -6.05 -17.58
C ILE A 418 1.38 -5.90 -18.91
N ASP A 419 1.03 -6.72 -19.91
CA ASP A 419 1.71 -6.77 -21.21
C ASP A 419 3.24 -6.93 -21.14
N GLY A 420 3.74 -7.62 -20.12
CA GLY A 420 5.17 -7.84 -19.92
C GLY A 420 5.92 -6.70 -19.23
N GLU A 421 5.28 -5.55 -18.98
CA GLU A 421 5.89 -4.43 -18.27
C GLU A 421 5.66 -4.53 -16.75
N ASN A 422 6.73 -4.32 -15.98
CA ASN A 422 6.69 -4.30 -14.52
C ASN A 422 6.32 -2.90 -14.02
N MET A 423 5.14 -2.77 -13.42
CA MET A 423 4.58 -1.49 -12.96
C MET A 423 4.06 -1.58 -11.53
N VAL A 424 3.97 -0.44 -10.85
CA VAL A 424 3.34 -0.30 -9.53
C VAL A 424 2.04 0.48 -9.67
N VAL A 425 0.94 -0.05 -9.13
CA VAL A 425 -0.36 0.63 -9.18
C VAL A 425 -0.33 1.84 -8.24
N ARG A 426 -0.58 3.04 -8.76
CA ARG A 426 -0.59 4.27 -7.95
C ARG A 426 -2.00 4.70 -7.55
N ARG A 427 -2.90 4.80 -8.52
CA ARG A 427 -4.29 5.19 -8.26
C ARG A 427 -5.24 4.51 -9.23
N ILE A 428 -6.42 4.14 -8.74
CA ILE A 428 -7.50 3.56 -9.53
C ILE A 428 -8.59 4.62 -9.65
N SER A 429 -8.86 5.08 -10.88
CA SER A 429 -9.93 6.03 -11.19
C SER A 429 -11.10 5.30 -11.87
N LEU A 430 -12.23 5.99 -12.05
CA LEU A 430 -13.43 5.41 -12.68
C LEU A 430 -13.15 4.91 -14.11
N PHE A 431 -12.47 5.71 -14.92
CA PHE A 431 -12.23 5.39 -16.34
C PHE A 431 -10.88 4.69 -16.59
N SER A 432 -9.89 4.92 -15.74
CA SER A 432 -8.51 4.46 -15.96
C SER A 432 -7.81 4.12 -14.65
N THR A 433 -6.78 3.29 -14.75
CA THR A 433 -5.81 3.05 -13.67
C THR A 433 -4.51 3.72 -14.05
N VAL A 434 -3.90 4.43 -13.09
CA VAL A 434 -2.57 5.01 -13.25
C VAL A 434 -1.57 4.11 -12.55
N LEU A 435 -0.62 3.64 -13.34
CA LEU A 435 0.49 2.81 -12.93
C LEU A 435 1.78 3.61 -13.07
N GLU A 436 2.83 3.19 -12.38
CA GLU A 436 4.16 3.79 -12.47
C GLU A 436 5.18 2.71 -12.81
N THR A 437 5.98 2.97 -13.84
CA THR A 437 7.10 2.10 -14.24
C THR A 437 8.30 2.30 -13.31
N TRP A 438 9.31 1.44 -13.44
CA TRP A 438 10.53 1.54 -12.63
C TRP A 438 11.32 2.84 -12.85
N ASP A 439 11.17 3.46 -14.03
CA ASP A 439 11.75 4.76 -14.39
C ASP A 439 11.02 5.95 -13.76
N GLY A 440 9.91 5.71 -13.05
CA GLY A 440 9.07 6.76 -12.48
C GLY A 440 8.08 7.37 -13.48
N MET A 441 7.96 6.83 -14.70
CA MET A 441 6.96 7.30 -15.66
C MET A 441 5.56 6.79 -15.29
N GLU A 442 4.56 7.68 -15.32
CA GLU A 442 3.16 7.31 -15.12
C GLU A 442 2.55 6.75 -16.42
N THR A 443 2.11 5.49 -16.37
CA THR A 443 1.37 4.82 -17.43
C THR A 443 -0.12 4.82 -17.10
N ILE A 444 -0.92 5.52 -17.90
CA ILE A 444 -2.37 5.61 -17.71
C ILE A 444 -3.05 4.63 -18.66
N ILE A 445 -3.67 3.57 -18.11
CA ILE A 445 -4.35 2.54 -18.91
C ILE A 445 -5.86 2.61 -18.64
N PRO A 446 -6.71 2.71 -19.68
CA PRO A 446 -8.17 2.65 -19.51
C PRO A 446 -8.60 1.33 -18.87
N ASN A 447 -9.54 1.38 -17.92
CA ASN A 447 -10.03 0.19 -17.22
C ASN A 447 -10.69 -0.82 -18.18
N LEU A 448 -11.28 -0.32 -19.28
CA LEU A 448 -11.83 -1.14 -20.36
C LEU A 448 -10.77 -2.08 -20.94
N VAL A 449 -9.57 -1.55 -21.19
CA VAL A 449 -8.44 -2.29 -21.75
C VAL A 449 -7.83 -3.23 -20.71
N ILE A 450 -7.70 -2.78 -19.44
CA ILE A 450 -7.14 -3.62 -18.37
C ILE A 450 -7.98 -4.87 -18.12
N ARG A 451 -9.31 -4.75 -18.19
CA ARG A 451 -10.23 -5.87 -18.00
C ARG A 451 -9.95 -7.04 -18.95
N GLU A 452 -9.45 -6.76 -20.14
CA GLU A 452 -9.20 -7.75 -21.20
C GLU A 452 -7.77 -8.32 -21.17
N LYS A 453 -6.89 -7.77 -20.32
CA LYS A 453 -5.47 -8.16 -20.22
C LYS A 453 -5.22 -9.17 -19.11
N ALA A 454 -4.17 -9.98 -19.30
CA ALA A 454 -3.66 -10.85 -18.24
C ALA A 454 -2.90 -10.00 -17.20
N ILE A 455 -3.29 -10.14 -15.93
CA ILE A 455 -2.73 -9.36 -14.82
C ILE A 455 -1.90 -10.30 -13.93
N LEU A 456 -0.59 -10.08 -13.88
CA LEU A 456 0.33 -10.84 -13.03
C LEU A 456 0.64 -10.05 -11.75
N ASN A 457 -0.10 -10.31 -10.67
CA ASN A 457 0.09 -9.60 -9.40
C ASN A 457 1.16 -10.27 -8.52
N ILE A 458 2.25 -9.54 -8.25
CA ILE A 458 3.38 -10.05 -7.47
C ILE A 458 3.05 -10.13 -5.98
N ARG A 459 2.29 -9.17 -5.45
CA ARG A 459 1.93 -9.15 -4.02
C ARG A 459 1.16 -10.39 -3.61
N ARG A 460 0.23 -10.81 -4.47
CA ARG A 460 -0.62 -12.00 -4.27
C ARG A 460 0.08 -13.31 -4.63
N SER A 461 1.22 -13.22 -5.29
CA SER A 461 2.05 -14.36 -5.59
C SER A 461 2.82 -14.82 -4.35
N ARG A 462 3.05 -16.14 -4.27
CA ARG A 462 3.93 -16.75 -3.27
C ARG A 462 5.41 -16.43 -3.60
N GLN A 463 6.30 -17.13 -2.91
CA GLN A 463 7.74 -17.16 -3.17
C GLN A 463 8.06 -17.28 -4.66
N GLN A 464 8.87 -16.36 -5.17
CA GLN A 464 9.20 -16.29 -6.60
C GLN A 464 10.55 -16.93 -6.92
N GLN A 465 10.73 -17.27 -8.19
CA GLN A 465 11.95 -17.83 -8.73
C GLN A 465 12.61 -16.81 -9.66
N TRP A 466 13.92 -16.77 -9.63
CA TRP A 466 14.74 -15.97 -10.52
C TRP A 466 15.60 -16.89 -11.37
N LYS A 467 15.67 -16.58 -12.66
CA LYS A 467 16.46 -17.31 -13.65
C LYS A 467 17.64 -16.44 -14.06
N LEU A 468 18.84 -16.95 -13.84
CA LEU A 468 20.10 -16.36 -14.28
C LEU A 468 20.73 -17.29 -15.33
N SER A 469 21.11 -16.74 -16.48
CA SER A 469 21.79 -17.51 -17.53
C SER A 469 23.19 -16.93 -17.76
N LEU A 470 24.19 -17.80 -17.89
CA LEU A 470 25.60 -17.47 -18.04
C LEU A 470 26.21 -18.33 -19.15
N LEU A 471 27.27 -17.83 -19.80
CA LEU A 471 28.05 -18.62 -20.75
C LEU A 471 29.29 -19.15 -20.06
N ILE A 472 29.53 -20.46 -20.19
CA ILE A 472 30.73 -21.13 -19.68
C ILE A 472 31.52 -21.72 -20.84
N SER A 473 32.83 -21.90 -20.68
CA SER A 473 33.66 -22.55 -21.70
C SER A 473 33.25 -24.01 -21.90
N SER A 474 33.19 -24.47 -23.15
CA SER A 474 32.96 -25.88 -23.50
C SER A 474 34.04 -26.81 -22.96
N ASN A 475 35.26 -26.30 -22.74
CA ASN A 475 36.37 -27.04 -22.16
C ASN A 475 36.25 -27.22 -20.63
N THR A 476 35.14 -26.79 -20.02
CA THR A 476 34.92 -26.97 -18.58
C THR A 476 34.60 -28.44 -18.28
N PRO A 477 35.39 -29.14 -17.46
CA PRO A 477 35.14 -30.54 -17.13
C PRO A 477 33.82 -30.70 -16.36
N ALA A 478 33.10 -31.79 -16.65
CA ALA A 478 31.81 -32.10 -16.01
C ALA A 478 31.90 -32.12 -14.47
N ARG A 479 33.04 -32.59 -13.93
CA ARG A 479 33.30 -32.62 -12.49
C ARG A 479 33.25 -31.24 -11.84
N LYS A 480 33.79 -30.19 -12.48
CA LYS A 480 33.70 -28.82 -11.96
C LYS A 480 32.26 -28.32 -11.92
N ILE A 481 31.44 -28.73 -12.89
CA ILE A 481 30.02 -28.37 -12.94
C ILE A 481 29.27 -29.06 -11.79
N GLU A 482 29.55 -30.34 -11.50
CA GLU A 482 29.01 -31.04 -10.34
C GLU A 482 29.38 -30.36 -9.02
N LEU A 483 30.65 -30.02 -8.84
CA LEU A 483 31.12 -29.28 -7.66
C LEU A 483 30.40 -27.93 -7.50
N LEU A 484 30.18 -27.21 -8.61
CA LEU A 484 29.38 -25.98 -8.62
C LEU A 484 27.94 -26.23 -8.16
N ARG A 485 27.30 -27.34 -8.58
CA ARG A 485 25.94 -27.69 -8.13
C ARG A 485 25.90 -27.97 -6.63
N GLU A 486 26.88 -28.70 -6.11
CA GLU A 486 26.97 -29.03 -4.69
C GLU A 486 27.21 -27.79 -3.83
N ALA A 487 28.13 -26.92 -4.26
CA ALA A 487 28.43 -25.64 -3.61
C ALA A 487 27.17 -24.79 -3.42
N ILE A 488 26.42 -24.59 -4.51
CA ILE A 488 25.23 -23.74 -4.53
C ILE A 488 24.13 -24.35 -3.66
N LYS A 489 23.93 -25.68 -3.74
CA LYS A 489 22.95 -26.37 -2.89
C LYS A 489 23.26 -26.22 -1.40
N ARG A 490 24.54 -26.34 -1.01
CA ARG A 490 24.98 -26.15 0.39
C ARG A 490 24.78 -24.73 0.86
N PHE A 491 25.13 -23.74 0.03
CA PHE A 491 24.91 -22.34 0.36
C PHE A 491 23.43 -22.04 0.59
N VAL A 492 22.55 -22.49 -0.31
CA VAL A 492 21.10 -22.28 -0.20
C VAL A 492 20.52 -22.97 1.03
N LYS A 493 21.06 -24.13 1.43
CA LYS A 493 20.65 -24.81 2.67
C LYS A 493 21.04 -24.02 3.93
N HIS A 494 22.16 -23.29 3.89
CA HIS A 494 22.61 -22.49 5.04
C HIS A 494 21.88 -21.13 5.12
N ASP A 495 21.56 -20.49 4.00
CA ASP A 495 20.98 -19.16 3.97
C ASP A 495 19.44 -19.18 3.88
N LYS A 496 18.75 -18.77 4.96
CA LYS A 496 17.28 -18.67 5.05
C LYS A 496 16.64 -17.74 3.99
N SER A 497 17.44 -16.96 3.26
CA SER A 497 16.97 -16.07 2.18
C SER A 497 16.51 -16.83 0.91
N TYR A 498 16.93 -18.09 0.76
CA TYR A 498 16.66 -18.93 -0.40
C TYR A 498 16.03 -20.26 0.02
N ILE A 499 15.27 -20.89 -0.87
CA ILE A 499 14.59 -22.17 -0.61
C ILE A 499 15.26 -23.30 -1.38
N THR A 500 15.41 -23.11 -2.69
CA THR A 500 16.02 -24.10 -3.58
C THR A 500 16.82 -23.40 -4.67
N ALA A 501 17.84 -24.07 -5.20
CA ALA A 501 18.51 -23.67 -6.41
C ALA A 501 18.80 -24.89 -7.29
N SER A 502 18.64 -24.73 -8.60
CA SER A 502 18.98 -25.72 -9.61
C SER A 502 19.96 -25.13 -10.62
N VAL A 503 20.85 -25.98 -11.11
CA VAL A 503 21.89 -25.64 -12.06
C VAL A 503 21.80 -26.63 -13.22
N SER A 504 21.47 -26.14 -14.41
CA SER A 504 21.34 -26.97 -15.61
C SER A 504 22.17 -26.41 -16.77
N LEU A 505 22.79 -27.30 -17.54
CA LEU A 505 23.27 -26.98 -18.88
C LEU A 505 22.05 -26.99 -19.78
N SER A 506 21.71 -25.84 -20.35
CA SER A 506 20.46 -25.68 -21.11
C SER A 506 20.65 -25.89 -22.60
N GLU A 507 21.74 -25.35 -23.15
CA GLU A 507 21.90 -25.20 -24.58
C GLU A 507 23.39 -25.11 -24.93
N ILE A 508 23.77 -25.63 -26.10
CA ILE A 508 25.10 -25.44 -26.69
C ILE A 508 24.97 -24.23 -27.62
N ILE A 509 25.67 -23.13 -27.33
CA ILE A 509 25.60 -21.94 -28.20
C ILE A 509 26.58 -22.09 -29.35
N ASN A 510 27.86 -22.34 -29.03
CA ASN A 510 28.96 -22.47 -29.99
C ASN A 510 29.93 -23.56 -29.52
N CYS A 511 30.86 -23.98 -30.39
CA CYS A 511 31.91 -24.95 -30.04
C CYS A 511 32.76 -24.53 -28.83
N SER A 512 32.84 -23.22 -28.53
CA SER A 512 33.60 -22.67 -27.41
C SER A 512 32.77 -22.43 -26.14
N HIS A 513 31.43 -22.39 -26.24
CA HIS A 513 30.56 -21.88 -25.17
C HIS A 513 29.27 -22.70 -24.97
N LEU A 514 29.00 -23.03 -23.71
CA LEU A 514 27.78 -23.67 -23.24
C LEU A 514 26.95 -22.69 -22.41
N LYS A 515 25.63 -22.78 -22.51
CA LYS A 515 24.67 -21.97 -21.74
C LYS A 515 24.35 -22.68 -20.43
N LEU A 516 24.83 -22.10 -19.33
CA LEU A 516 24.50 -22.51 -17.98
C LEU A 516 23.29 -21.71 -17.48
N THR A 517 22.22 -22.39 -17.07
CA THR A 517 21.05 -21.77 -16.45
C THR A 517 21.00 -22.13 -14.97
N LEU A 518 20.88 -21.09 -14.17
CA LEU A 518 20.72 -21.12 -12.72
C LEU A 518 19.30 -20.66 -12.40
N ILE A 519 18.52 -21.49 -11.72
CA ILE A 519 17.19 -21.10 -11.24
C ILE A 519 17.21 -21.14 -9.72
N VAL A 520 16.96 -20.00 -9.08
CA VAL A 520 16.92 -19.88 -7.62
C VAL A 520 15.53 -19.48 -7.17
N LYS A 521 15.00 -20.19 -6.17
CA LYS A 521 13.74 -19.86 -5.50
C LYS A 521 14.04 -19.07 -4.22
N HIS A 522 13.53 -17.85 -4.15
CA HIS A 522 13.68 -16.99 -2.98
C HIS A 522 12.66 -17.34 -1.89
N SER A 523 12.99 -17.04 -0.64
CA SER A 523 12.02 -17.15 0.48
C SER A 523 10.97 -16.05 0.48
N ILE A 524 11.20 -14.99 -0.31
CA ILE A 524 10.34 -13.83 -0.47
C ILE A 524 9.71 -13.76 -1.87
N ASN A 525 8.63 -13.00 -2.01
CA ASN A 525 8.16 -12.52 -3.31
C ASN A 525 8.89 -11.22 -3.69
N PHE A 526 8.77 -10.80 -4.95
CA PHE A 526 9.47 -9.62 -5.47
C PHE A 526 8.62 -8.34 -5.40
N GLN A 527 7.71 -8.24 -4.43
CA GLN A 527 6.89 -7.05 -4.23
C GLN A 527 7.79 -5.84 -3.94
N SER A 528 8.73 -6.00 -3.00
CA SER A 528 9.78 -5.03 -2.74
C SER A 528 10.95 -5.27 -3.70
N GLY A 529 11.19 -4.28 -4.57
CA GLY A 529 12.32 -4.30 -5.50
C GLY A 529 13.67 -4.28 -4.79
N PHE A 530 13.76 -3.62 -3.62
CA PHE A 530 14.99 -3.58 -2.85
C PHE A 530 15.39 -4.98 -2.36
N PHE A 531 14.50 -5.68 -1.65
CA PHE A 531 14.82 -7.01 -1.13
C PHE A 531 15.06 -8.03 -2.26
N MET A 532 14.34 -7.89 -3.38
CA MET A 532 14.60 -8.67 -4.59
C MET A 532 16.03 -8.45 -5.08
N TRP A 533 16.43 -7.21 -5.36
CA TRP A 533 17.76 -6.91 -5.89
C TRP A 533 18.88 -7.25 -4.91
N THR A 534 18.72 -6.97 -3.62
CA THR A 534 19.70 -7.36 -2.59
C THR A 534 19.88 -8.89 -2.55
N GLY A 535 18.78 -9.64 -2.67
CA GLY A 535 18.83 -11.09 -2.79
C GLY A 535 19.52 -11.56 -4.08
N HIS A 536 19.20 -10.97 -5.23
CA HIS A 536 19.84 -11.30 -6.50
C HIS A 536 21.34 -11.02 -6.46
N THR A 537 21.75 -9.83 -5.99
CA THR A 537 23.17 -9.44 -5.93
C THR A 537 23.96 -10.34 -4.98
N LYS A 538 23.39 -10.67 -3.81
CA LYS A 538 23.99 -11.62 -2.88
C LYS A 538 24.18 -13.00 -3.52
N PHE A 539 23.19 -13.48 -4.28
CA PHE A 539 23.27 -14.76 -4.98
C PHE A 539 24.34 -14.71 -6.09
N VAL A 540 24.35 -13.65 -6.92
CA VAL A 540 25.33 -13.47 -8.00
C VAL A 540 26.75 -13.44 -7.45
N ASN A 541 27.03 -12.64 -6.43
CA ASN A 541 28.39 -12.53 -5.89
C ASN A 541 28.89 -13.84 -5.29
N MET A 542 28.00 -14.61 -4.69
CA MET A 542 28.33 -15.97 -4.24
C MET A 542 28.60 -16.92 -5.41
N VAL A 543 27.77 -16.91 -6.46
CA VAL A 543 28.02 -17.72 -7.67
C VAL A 543 29.37 -17.34 -8.30
N LEU A 544 29.65 -16.04 -8.47
CA LEU A 544 30.91 -15.55 -9.00
C LEU A 544 32.10 -16.01 -8.14
N THR A 545 32.00 -15.92 -6.82
CA THR A 545 33.05 -16.38 -5.90
C THR A 545 33.33 -17.87 -6.05
N ILE A 546 32.29 -18.70 -6.16
CA ILE A 546 32.42 -20.15 -6.34
C ILE A 546 33.04 -20.45 -7.72
N MET A 547 32.59 -19.79 -8.78
CA MET A 547 33.12 -19.97 -10.13
C MET A 547 34.59 -19.57 -10.23
N CYS A 548 35.00 -18.48 -9.59
CA CYS A 548 36.41 -18.08 -9.51
C CYS A 548 37.25 -19.12 -8.76
N LYS A 549 36.75 -19.64 -7.63
CA LYS A 549 37.48 -20.66 -6.85
C LYS A 549 37.63 -21.99 -7.58
N LEU A 550 36.63 -22.39 -8.37
CA LEU A 550 36.69 -23.59 -9.20
C LEU A 550 37.42 -23.38 -10.53
N ASP A 551 37.94 -22.17 -10.79
CA ASP A 551 38.56 -21.81 -12.07
C ASP A 551 37.66 -22.13 -13.28
N ILE A 552 36.40 -21.68 -13.19
CA ILE A 552 35.41 -21.80 -14.27
C ILE A 552 35.39 -20.46 -15.02
N ARG A 553 35.87 -20.47 -16.26
CA ARG A 553 35.80 -19.29 -17.15
C ARG A 553 34.36 -19.04 -17.59
N PHE A 554 33.87 -17.84 -17.33
CA PHE A 554 32.53 -17.40 -17.69
C PHE A 554 32.54 -16.10 -18.51
N ALA A 555 31.53 -15.94 -19.35
CA ALA A 555 31.28 -14.70 -20.08
C ALA A 555 29.82 -14.25 -19.86
N PRO A 556 29.56 -12.94 -19.71
CA PRO A 556 28.20 -12.42 -19.68
C PRO A 556 27.54 -12.58 -21.05
N LEU A 557 26.22 -12.84 -21.07
CA LEU A 557 25.43 -13.01 -22.29
C LEU A 557 25.45 -11.80 -23.24
N CYS A 558 25.77 -10.60 -22.73
CA CYS A 558 25.72 -9.35 -23.48
C CYS A 558 26.97 -9.06 -24.32
N LYS A 559 27.95 -9.96 -24.37
CA LYS A 559 29.14 -9.75 -25.20
C LYS A 559 28.86 -10.28 -26.60
N GLU A 560 28.70 -9.38 -27.58
CA GLU A 560 28.78 -9.76 -28.99
C GLU A 560 30.10 -10.50 -29.19
N ILE A 561 29.99 -11.75 -29.65
CA ILE A 561 31.15 -12.54 -30.03
C ILE A 561 31.58 -11.98 -31.38
N VAL A 562 32.48 -10.99 -31.36
CA VAL A 562 33.17 -10.56 -32.58
C VAL A 562 34.05 -11.73 -33.01
N ASN A 563 33.58 -12.50 -33.98
CA ASN A 563 34.45 -13.38 -34.76
C ASN A 563 35.42 -12.46 -35.51
N LEU A 564 36.63 -12.29 -34.96
CA LEU A 564 37.75 -11.83 -35.76
C LEU A 564 37.93 -12.89 -36.85
N GLY A 565 37.54 -12.54 -38.07
CA GLY A 565 37.77 -13.39 -39.24
C GLY A 565 39.25 -13.77 -39.37
N PRO A 566 39.59 -14.78 -40.19
CA PRO A 566 40.97 -15.19 -40.37
C PRO A 566 41.81 -13.97 -40.75
N ILE A 567 42.83 -13.68 -39.95
CA ILE A 567 43.86 -12.71 -40.31
C ILE A 567 44.60 -13.36 -41.48
N TYR A 568 44.21 -13.02 -42.70
CA TYR A 568 45.04 -13.32 -43.86
C TYR A 568 46.29 -12.47 -43.73
N ASP A 569 47.39 -13.13 -43.39
CA ASP A 569 48.71 -12.55 -43.43
C ASP A 569 49.01 -12.23 -44.90
N HIS A 570 48.87 -10.95 -45.28
CA HIS A 570 49.32 -10.46 -46.58
C HIS A 570 50.84 -10.34 -46.57
N SER A 571 51.53 -11.46 -46.39
CA SER A 571 52.96 -11.62 -46.59
C SER A 571 53.14 -12.55 -47.80
N ASN A 572 52.99 -11.98 -49.01
CA ASN A 572 53.64 -12.40 -50.26
C ASN A 572 52.90 -11.80 -51.47
N TYR A 573 53.30 -10.61 -51.86
CA TYR A 573 53.33 -10.21 -53.28
C TYR A 573 54.61 -9.39 -53.50
N GLU A 574 55.75 -10.09 -53.55
CA GLU A 574 56.85 -9.68 -54.42
C GLU A 574 56.62 -10.34 -55.79
N LYS A 575 56.30 -9.51 -56.78
CA LYS A 575 56.91 -9.51 -58.13
C LYS A 575 56.41 -8.33 -58.95
#